data_AF-A0A2T5JEM1-F1
#
_entry.id   AF-A0A2T5JEM1-F1
#
_cell.length_a   1.000
_cell.length_b   1.000
_cell.length_c   1.000
_cell.angle_alpha   90.00
_cell.angle_beta   90.00
_cell.angle_gamma   90.00
#
_symmetry.space_group_name_H-M   'P 1'
#
loop_
_entity.id
_entity.type
_entity.pdbx_description
1 polymer ?
#
loop_
_entity_poly.entity_id
_entity_poly.type
_entity_poly.pdbx_seq_one_letter_code
_entity_poly.pdbx_strand_id
1 'polypeptide(L)' 'MDVLKVLGGILSLSFGIYYTRKQLLIFKRKEQDELGFDIKGLGAGVCFIMIGMSMILSSL' A
#
# COMPACT_ATOMS: atom_id res chain seq x y z
N MET A 1 -1.91 -14.70 18.80
CA MET A 1 -0.93 -14.04 17.92
C MET A 1 -0.37 -15.03 16.91
N ASP A 2 -0.97 -15.06 15.73
CA ASP A 2 -0.41 -15.76 14.57
C ASP A 2 0.73 -14.92 13.99
N VAL A 3 1.97 -15.31 14.29
CA VAL A 3 3.19 -14.59 13.86
C VAL A 3 3.23 -14.41 12.33
N LEU A 4 2.73 -15.40 11.59
CA LEU A 4 2.66 -15.35 10.12
C LEU A 4 1.72 -14.24 9.61
N LYS A 5 0.57 -14.04 10.27
CA LYS A 5 -0.38 -12.97 9.92
C LYS A 5 0.19 -11.59 10.25
N VAL A 6 0.90 -11.46 11.37
CA VAL A 6 1.56 -10.20 11.76
C VAL A 6 2.67 -9.84 10.78
N LEU A 7 3.53 -10.80 10.42
CA LEU A 7 4.59 -10.58 9.42
C LEU A 7 4.02 -10.23 8.04
N GLY A 8 3.03 -10.98 7.56
CA GLY A 8 2.34 -10.70 6.29
C GLY A 8 1.65 -9.33 6.30
N GLY A 9 1.06 -8.95 7.43
CA GLY A 9 0.44 -7.65 7.64
C GLY A 9 1.44 -6.50 7.56
N ILE A 10 2.59 -6.62 8.25
CA ILE A 10 3.67 -5.61 8.22
C ILE A 10 4.25 -5.45 6.81
N LEU A 11 4.46 -6.56 6.09
CA LEU A 11 4.96 -6.52 4.71
C LEU A 11 3.97 -5.82 3.77
N SER A 12 2.68 -6.16 3.87
CA SER A 12 1.61 -5.54 3.06
C SER A 12 1.46 -4.05 3.36
N LEU A 13 1.56 -3.65 4.63
CA LEU A 13 1.59 -2.25 5.06
C LEU A 13 2.77 -1.49 4.47
N SER A 14 3.97 -2.06 4.58
CA SER A 14 5.20 -1.45 4.08
C SER A 14 5.15 -1.24 2.56
N PHE A 15 4.66 -2.26 1.84
CA PHE A 15 4.49 -2.20 0.39
C PHE A 15 3.42 -1.18 -0.02
N GLY A 16 2.25 -1.19 0.64
CA GLY A 16 1.17 -0.25 0.38
C GLY A 16 1.59 1.20 0.62
N ILE A 17 2.31 1.49 1.71
CA ILE A 17 2.86 2.82 2.00
C ILE A 17 3.87 3.24 0.92
N TYR A 18 4.82 2.36 0.57
CA TYR A 18 5.81 2.63 -0.47
C TYR A 18 5.15 2.96 -1.82
N TYR A 19 4.20 2.13 -2.25
CA TYR A 19 3.52 2.31 -3.53
C TYR A 19 2.68 3.60 -3.55
N THR A 20 1.93 3.87 -2.48
CA THR A 20 1.15 5.10 -2.31
C THR A 20 2.06 6.33 -2.34
N ARG A 21 3.20 6.30 -1.64
CA ARG A 21 4.22 7.36 -1.65
C ARG A 21 4.77 7.60 -3.06
N LYS A 22 5.10 6.53 -3.80
CA LYS A 22 5.61 6.62 -5.16
C LYS A 22 4.58 7.30 -6.07
N GLN A 23 3.32 6.87 -6.01
CA GLN A 23 2.22 7.49 -6.77
C GLN A 23 2.04 8.97 -6.41
N LEU A 24 2.04 9.34 -5.11
CA LEU A 24 1.95 10.74 -4.69
C LEU A 24 3.13 11.60 -5.17
N LEU A 25 4.35 11.05 -5.21
CA LEU A 25 5.52 11.75 -5.74
C LEU A 25 5.41 12.01 -7.24
N ILE A 26 4.93 11.01 -8.00
CA ILE A 26 4.67 11.13 -9.44
C ILE A 26 3.59 12.19 -9.68
N PHE A 27 2.49 12.15 -8.92
CA PHE A 27 1.43 13.18 -8.97
C PHE A 27 1.99 14.58 -8.78
N LYS A 28 2.82 14.76 -7.75
CA LYS A 28 3.39 16.06 -7.38
C LYS A 28 4.32 16.61 -8.46
N ARG A 29 5.02 15.74 -9.18
CA ARG A 29 5.87 16.12 -10.31
C ARG A 29 5.08 16.49 -11.57
N LYS A 30 3.75 16.28 -11.56
CA LYS A 30 2.88 16.38 -12.76
C LYS A 30 3.38 15.52 -13.92
N GLU A 31 4.20 14.53 -13.61
CA GLU A 31 4.68 13.52 -14.54
C GLU A 31 3.60 12.44 -14.59
N GLN A 32 3.22 12.02 -15.79
CA GLN A 32 2.51 10.75 -15.94
C GLN A 32 3.59 9.67 -16.02
N ASP A 33 3.51 8.67 -15.15
CA ASP A 33 4.35 7.46 -15.28
C ASP A 33 4.05 6.81 -16.64
N GLU A 34 4.92 5.94 -17.16
CA GLU A 34 4.68 5.20 -18.41
C GLU A 34 3.41 4.32 -18.35
N LEU A 35 2.90 4.08 -17.13
CA LEU A 35 1.65 3.37 -16.83
C LEU A 35 0.43 4.31 -16.69
N GLY A 36 0.61 5.62 -16.90
CA GLY A 36 -0.34 6.67 -16.56
C GLY A 36 -0.36 6.91 -15.05
N PHE A 37 -0.42 8.18 -14.64
CA PHE A 37 -0.83 8.48 -13.27
C PHE A 37 -2.26 7.97 -13.08
N ASP A 38 -2.41 6.79 -12.50
CA ASP A 38 -3.71 6.15 -12.35
C ASP A 38 -4.17 6.31 -10.90
N ILE A 39 -5.27 7.03 -10.71
CA ILE A 39 -5.97 7.11 -9.42
C ILE A 39 -6.30 5.70 -8.90
N LYS A 40 -6.40 4.72 -9.80
CA LYS A 40 -6.52 3.29 -9.47
C LYS A 40 -5.27 2.73 -8.81
N GLY A 41 -4.07 3.17 -9.20
CA GLY A 41 -2.81 2.81 -8.55
C GLY A 41 -2.74 3.36 -7.12
N LEU A 42 -3.15 4.62 -6.92
CA LEU A 42 -3.27 5.17 -5.56
C LEU A 42 -4.28 4.35 -4.73
N GLY A 43 -5.43 4.01 -5.30
CA GLY A 43 -6.44 3.16 -4.67
C GLY A 43 -5.90 1.77 -4.30
N ALA A 44 -5.12 1.14 -5.17
CA ALA A 44 -4.49 -0.15 -4.88
C ALA A 44 -3.52 -0.07 -3.70
N GLY A 45 -2.71 0.99 -3.62
CA GLY A 45 -1.82 1.24 -2.49
C GLY A 45 -2.57 1.36 -1.16
N VAL A 46 -3.67 2.11 -1.16
CA VAL A 46 -4.55 2.25 0.03
C VAL A 46 -5.20 0.92 0.41
N CYS A 47 -5.68 0.13 -0.56
CA CYS A 47 -6.23 -1.20 -0.31
C CYS A 47 -5.20 -2.14 0.34
N PHE A 48 -3.95 -2.13 -0.12
CA PHE A 48 -2.88 -2.92 0.49
C PHE A 48 -2.61 -2.53 1.95
N ILE A 49 -2.70 -1.24 2.27
CA ILE A 49 -2.57 -0.75 3.66
C ILE A 49 -3.73 -1.27 4.51
N MET A 50 -4.98 -1.21 4.01
CA MET A 50 -6.15 -1.71 4.72
C MET A 50 -6.07 -3.23 4.97
N ILE A 51 -5.63 -4.00 3.96
CA ILE A 51 -5.41 -5.44 4.09
C ILE A 51 -4.34 -5.71 5.16
N GLY A 52 -3.19 -5.04 5.10
CA GLY A 52 -2.12 -5.19 6.09
C GLY A 52 -2.59 -4.90 7.52
N MET A 53 -3.33 -3.80 7.70
CA MET A 53 -3.94 -3.46 8.99
C MET A 53 -4.94 -4.51 9.48
N SER A 54 -5.82 -5.00 8.61
CA SER A 54 -6.79 -6.03 8.96
C SER A 54 -6.13 -7.34 9.39
N MET A 55 -5.03 -7.74 8.74
CA MET A 55 -4.27 -8.93 9.09
C MET A 55 -3.62 -8.80 10.48
N ILE A 56 -3.05 -7.63 10.80
CA ILE A 56 -2.47 -7.36 12.12
C ILE A 56 -3.57 -7.36 13.19
N LEU A 57 -4.65 -6.61 12.97
CA LEU A 57 -5.78 -6.50 13.91
C LEU A 57 -6.47 -7.85 14.17
N SER A 58 -6.63 -8.68 13.13
CA SER A 58 -7.22 -10.02 13.27
C SER A 58 -6.32 -11.04 13.99
N SER A 59 -5.04 -10.70 14.20
CA SER A 59 -4.04 -11.57 14.84
C SER A 59 -3.74 -11.16 16.29
N LEU A 60 -4.16 -9.95 16.67
CA LEU A 60 -4.11 -9.43 18.04
C LEU A 60 -5.25 -10.02 18.87
#